data_AF-A0A1G1KIW5-F1
#
_entry.id   AF-A0A1G1KIW5-F1
#
_cell.length_a   1.000
_cell.length_b   1.000
_cell.length_c   1.000
_cell.angle_alpha   90.00
_cell.angle_beta   90.00
_cell.angle_gamma   90.00
#
_symmetry.space_group_name_H-M   'P 1'
#
loop_
_entity.id
_entity.type
_entity.pdbx_description
1 polymer ?
#
loop_
_entity_poly.entity_id
_entity_poly.type
_entity_poly.pdbx_seq_one_letter_code
_entity_poly.pdbx_strand_id
1 'polypeptide(L)' 'MENELAAWQELHRFYKNSSYLTKDLAAYLKVSPRTIQRWSKGQTRPNQKELNLIMKYLRENSKKETQD' A
#
# COMPACT_ATOMS: atom_id res chain seq x y z
N MET A 1 -0.80 -12.27 -14.68
CA MET A 1 -0.32 -12.77 -13.38
C MET A 1 0.97 -12.10 -12.91
N GLU A 2 1.90 -11.69 -13.78
CA GLU A 2 3.16 -11.01 -13.38
C GLU A 2 2.96 -9.60 -12.79
N ASN A 3 1.90 -8.88 -13.19
CA ASN A 3 1.64 -7.51 -12.74
C ASN A 3 1.24 -7.38 -11.25
N GLU A 4 0.55 -8.39 -10.70
CA GLU A 4 0.14 -8.36 -9.29
C GLU A 4 1.33 -8.54 -8.35
N LEU A 5 2.28 -9.41 -8.71
CA LEU A 5 3.45 -9.70 -7.88
C LEU A 5 4.41 -8.51 -7.79
N ALA A 6 4.58 -7.77 -8.90
CA ALA A 6 5.39 -6.55 -8.92
C ALA A 6 4.80 -5.45 -8.02
N ALA A 7 3.49 -5.22 -8.10
CA ALA A 7 2.79 -4.27 -7.24
C ALA A 7 2.96 -4.61 -5.75
N TRP A 8 2.96 -5.90 -5.43
CA TRP A 8 3.18 -6.40 -4.07
C TRP A 8 4.61 -6.18 -3.54
N GLN A 9 5.63 -6.39 -4.38
CA GLN A 9 7.01 -6.13 -3.97
C GLN A 9 7.28 -4.64 -3.77
N GLU A 10 6.70 -3.79 -4.61
CA GLU A 10 6.80 -2.34 -4.49
C GLU A 10 6.13 -1.85 -3.20
N LEU A 11 4.92 -2.36 -2.91
CA LEU A 11 4.24 -2.17 -1.63
C LEU A 11 5.10 -2.59 -0.44
N HIS A 12 5.73 -3.76 -0.53
CA HIS A 12 6.51 -4.29 0.58
C HIS A 12 7.78 -3.46 0.84
N ARG A 13 8.43 -2.96 -0.21
CA ARG A 13 9.51 -1.96 -0.07
C ARG A 13 9.00 -0.67 0.56
N PHE A 14 7.82 -0.21 0.16
CA PHE A 14 7.18 1.00 0.67
C PHE A 14 6.86 0.91 2.18
N TYR A 15 6.23 -0.20 2.61
CA TYR A 15 5.94 -0.43 4.04
C TYR A 15 7.18 -0.54 4.91
N LYS A 16 8.29 -1.06 4.36
CA LYS A 16 9.52 -1.25 5.11
C LYS A 16 10.18 0.06 5.52
N ASN A 17 9.95 1.14 4.76
CA ASN A 17 10.56 2.45 5.01
C ASN A 17 9.61 3.48 5.64
N SER A 18 8.29 3.23 5.71
CA SER A 18 7.36 4.28 6.16
C SER A 18 6.22 3.80 7.05
N SER A 19 6.43 3.96 8.37
CA SER A 19 5.43 3.67 9.41
C SER A 19 4.27 4.69 9.41
N TYR A 20 4.53 5.93 8.97
CA TYR A 20 3.52 7.01 8.88
C TYR A 20 2.48 6.72 7.79
N LEU A 21 2.95 6.32 6.61
CA LEU A 21 2.11 5.99 5.46
C LEU A 21 1.17 4.80 5.67
N THR A 22 1.46 3.92 6.64
CA THR A 22 0.54 2.84 7.02
C THR A 22 -0.78 3.38 7.58
N LYS A 23 -0.75 4.52 8.30
CA LYS A 23 -1.96 5.13 8.87
C LYS A 23 -2.76 5.88 7.81
N ASP A 24 -2.10 6.66 6.96
CA ASP A 24 -2.76 7.38 5.86
C ASP A 24 -3.35 6.43 4.81
N LEU A 25 -2.63 5.37 4.46
CA LEU A 25 -3.13 4.34 3.56
C LEU A 25 -4.34 3.62 4.19
N ALA A 26 -4.25 3.24 5.47
CA ALA A 26 -5.37 2.65 6.19
C ALA A 26 -6.61 3.56 6.17
N ALA A 27 -6.43 4.87 6.40
CA ALA A 27 -7.50 5.86 6.33
C ALA A 27 -8.10 5.98 4.92
N TYR A 28 -7.26 6.02 3.88
CA TYR A 28 -7.70 6.09 2.48
C TYR A 28 -8.52 4.87 2.06
N LEU A 29 -8.06 3.67 2.45
CA LEU A 29 -8.74 2.41 2.17
C LEU A 29 -9.92 2.13 3.13
N LYS A 30 -10.11 2.95 4.16
CA LYS A 30 -11.09 2.73 5.25
C LYS A 30 -10.94 1.36 5.91
N VAL A 31 -9.70 0.91 6.08
CA VAL A 31 -9.35 -0.32 6.79
C VAL A 31 -8.55 0.00 8.05
N SER A 32 -8.39 -0.99 8.93
CA SER A 32 -7.55 -0.78 10.12
C SER A 32 -6.05 -0.78 9.74
N PRO A 33 -5.20 0.00 10.44
CA PRO A 33 -3.75 -0.08 10.26
C PRO A 33 -3.20 -1.49 10.51
N ARG A 34 -3.88 -2.27 11.35
CA ARG A 34 -3.56 -3.68 11.61
C ARG A 34 -3.79 -4.55 10.37
N THR A 35 -4.82 -4.26 9.58
CA THR A 35 -5.08 -4.92 8.29
C THR A 35 -3.92 -4.67 7.32
N ILE A 36 -3.48 -3.42 7.20
CA ILE A 36 -2.33 -3.04 6.37
C ILE A 36 -1.05 -3.77 6.83
N GLN A 37 -0.77 -3.82 8.14
CA GLN A 37 0.38 -4.56 8.66
C GLN A 37 0.31 -6.06 8.34
N ARG A 38 -0.88 -6.67 8.40
CA ARG A 38 -1.06 -8.09 8.02
C ARG A 38 -0.81 -8.31 6.54
N TRP A 39 -1.22 -7.39 5.68
CA TRP A 39 -0.89 -7.42 4.25
C TRP A 39 0.61 -7.30 4.03
N SER A 40 1.27 -6.32 4.66
CA SER A 40 2.73 -6.16 4.57
C SER A 40 3.47 -7.41 5.02
N LYS A 41 3.01 -8.11 6.06
CA LYS A 41 3.64 -9.35 6.54
C LYS A 41 3.27 -10.59 5.70
N GLY A 42 2.48 -10.43 4.64
CA GLY A 42 2.00 -11.54 3.82
C GLY A 42 1.02 -12.48 4.52
N GLN A 43 0.50 -12.10 5.70
CA GLN A 43 -0.44 -12.94 6.47
C GLN A 43 -1.82 -13.01 5.83
N THR A 44 -2.20 -11.94 5.13
CA THR A 44 -3.47 -11.84 4.39
C THR A 44 -3.22 -11.05 3.10
N ARG A 45 -4.11 -11.17 2.12
CA ARG A 45 -4.01 -10.43 0.85
C ARG A 45 -5.18 -9.44 0.72
N PRO A 46 -4.97 -8.21 0.23
CA PRO A 46 -6.07 -7.36 -0.20
C PRO A 46 -6.77 -8.00 -1.38
N ASN A 47 -8.07 -7.72 -1.49
CA ASN A 47 -8.87 -8.08 -2.65
C ASN A 47 -8.57 -7.16 -3.84
N GLN A 48 -9.20 -7.45 -4.99
CA GLN A 48 -8.99 -6.68 -6.22
C GLN A 48 -9.33 -5.18 -6.07
N LYS A 49 -10.35 -4.83 -5.29
CA LYS A 49 -10.75 -3.42 -5.07
C LYS A 49 -9.71 -2.69 -4.23
N GLU A 50 -9.24 -3.33 -3.17
CA GLU A 50 -8.21 -2.79 -2.28
C GLU A 50 -6.89 -2.62 -3.03
N LEU A 51 -6.49 -3.59 -3.86
CA LEU A 51 -5.32 -3.47 -4.74
C LEU A 51 -5.40 -2.26 -5.67
N ASN A 52 -6.55 -2.04 -6.32
CA ASN A 52 -6.75 -0.87 -7.19
C ASN A 52 -6.64 0.46 -6.41
N LEU A 53 -7.20 0.53 -5.21
CA LEU A 53 -7.11 1.70 -4.35
C LEU A 53 -5.68 1.96 -3.88
N ILE A 54 -4.95 0.90 -3.51
CA ILE A 54 -3.54 0.99 -3.12
C ILE A 54 -2.70 1.53 -4.28
N MET A 55 -2.86 0.98 -5.49
CA MET A 55 -2.15 1.44 -6.68
C MET A 55 -2.46 2.91 -7.01
N LYS A 56 -3.73 3.32 -6.85
CA LYS A 56 -4.13 4.71 -7.01
C LYS A 56 -3.45 5.61 -5.99
N TYR A 57 -3.51 5.23 -4.71
CA TYR A 57 -2.88 5.98 -3.61
C TYR A 57 -1.37 6.15 -3.81
N LEU A 58 -0.68 5.07 -4.21
CA LEU A 58 0.77 5.10 -4.49
C LEU A 58 1.10 6.05 -5.63
N ARG A 59 0.32 6.02 -6.73
CA ARG A 59 0.49 6.94 -7.87
C ARG A 59 0.24 8.40 -7.48
N GLU A 60 -0.70 8.65 -6.56
CA GLU A 60 -1.00 10.00 -6.06
C GLU A 60 0.09 10.52 -5.10
N ASN A 61 0.67 9.65 -4.27
CA ASN A 61 1.72 10.02 -3.31
C ASN A 61 3.12 10.08 -3.93
N SER A 62 3.44 9.23 -4.92
CA SER A 62 4.73 9.29 -5.61
C SER A 62 4.97 10.62 -6.32
N LYS A 63 3.89 11.32 -6.72
CA LYS A 63 3.95 12.67 -7.27
C LYS A 63 4.23 13.76 -6.23
N LYS A 64 3.96 13.50 -4.95
CA LYS A 64 4.18 14.46 -3.87
C LYS A 64 5.62 14.43 -3.35
N GLU A 65 6.30 13.28 -3.45
CA GLU A 65 7.68 13.12 -2.95
C GLU A 65 8.76 13.73 -3.88
N THR A 66 8.40 14.22 -5.08
CA THR A 66 9.32 14.92 -6.00
C THR A 66 9.19 16.46 -5.93
N GLN A 67 8.41 16.98 -4.98
CA GLN A 67 8.20 18.42 -4.83
C GLN A 67 8.34 18.84 -3.36
N ASP A 68 9.52 18.57 -2.77
CA ASP A 68 10.08 19.30 -1.63
C ASP A 68 11.61 19.33 -1.75
#